data_AF-A0A7X9ZYI2-F1
#
_entry.id   AF-A0A7X9ZYI2-F1
#
_cell.length_a   1.000
_cell.length_b   1.000
_cell.length_c   1.000
_cell.angle_alpha   90.00
_cell.angle_beta   90.00
_cell.angle_gamma   90.00
#
_symmetry.space_group_name_H-M   'P 1'
#
loop_
_entity.id
_entity.type
_entity.pdbx_description
1 polymer ?
#
loop_
_entity_poly.entity_id
_entity_poly.type
_entity_poly.pdbx_seq_one_letter_code
_entity_poly.pdbx_strand_id
1 'polypeptide(L)'
;MQNHRSIFAAMILSGVALLLSGCAHQHHSTASTAAGTVVPQVPAADRESALSSNADDAKLIFRSKGMPMGVMYWTSESATQCAGFQPVGKVFDSGRDVLLPWIARMTESFNKGIDRTEVSREQILKPGTPIQVKGLTGASTPDGSPDTRYPYCGPLVTTFTPEKARTYLVEFVFNGTQSCSQRVSDITNPAKLAAVETQPLQCTPPKQGALQANTAGNFLKTHHEHNLDDARKDEAAAVSPSDKAFAMQREAAALDSLGRSDEALIVIDHALDILDPSKSKDLIATKAGILFNLNNPQGALNLLAPELERTRKFANEQPTIQRASALSTYTEGFITATFAYMQLEQWREAINTLVDAQSVLEGPSFYAYRSLVYRYIMARAKDSSLANPVLEQEATYYATHDKGHYGALLRMWQGEDTIREVAKIIAAMSGADQQEAFGEALFYGGAYARFVKGNEAGGRAMLDSLNRIAPYGSIEWIYGGRVLN
;
A
#
# COMPACT_ATOMS: atom_id res chain seq x y z
N MET A 1 47.24 19.21 -39.73
CA MET A 1 48.27 18.52 -38.93
C MET A 1 48.27 19.08 -37.52
N GLN A 2 48.15 18.17 -36.55
CA GLN A 2 48.39 18.19 -35.10
C GLN A 2 48.84 19.47 -34.35
N ASN A 3 48.15 19.65 -33.20
CA ASN A 3 48.65 19.91 -31.84
C ASN A 3 49.50 21.17 -31.54
N HIS A 4 49.07 21.98 -30.57
CA HIS A 4 49.39 21.76 -29.14
C HIS A 4 48.67 22.74 -28.20
N ARG A 5 48.52 22.25 -26.95
CA ARG A 5 47.90 22.79 -25.73
C ARG A 5 48.56 24.08 -25.17
N SER A 6 47.80 24.87 -24.41
CA SER A 6 48.03 25.26 -22.98
C SER A 6 47.07 26.42 -22.58
N ILE A 7 46.09 26.22 -21.69
CA ILE A 7 46.07 26.52 -20.23
C ILE A 7 46.42 27.98 -19.88
N PHE A 8 45.45 28.73 -19.35
CA PHE A 8 45.57 29.52 -18.10
C PHE A 8 44.19 29.87 -17.53
N ALA A 9 44.10 29.81 -16.20
CA ALA A 9 42.92 29.98 -15.37
C ALA A 9 42.71 31.43 -14.91
N ALA A 10 41.48 31.80 -14.55
CA ALA A 10 41.21 32.81 -13.53
C ALA A 10 39.86 32.56 -12.82
N MET A 11 39.96 32.48 -11.49
CA MET A 11 38.95 32.36 -10.44
C MET A 11 38.18 33.67 -10.24
N ILE A 12 36.87 33.64 -9.95
CA ILE A 12 36.21 34.60 -9.03
C ILE A 12 35.14 33.87 -8.20
N LEU A 13 35.25 34.03 -6.87
CA LEU A 13 34.36 33.59 -5.80
C LEU A 13 33.04 34.37 -5.76
N SER A 14 31.97 33.72 -5.28
CA SER A 14 30.87 34.26 -4.45
C SER A 14 30.10 33.05 -3.90
N GLY A 15 29.87 32.81 -2.61
CA GLY A 15 29.78 33.68 -1.44
C GLY A 15 28.47 33.33 -0.73
N VAL A 16 28.52 32.37 0.20
CA VAL A 16 27.40 31.94 1.06
C VAL A 16 27.06 33.05 2.07
N ALA A 17 25.78 33.34 2.27
CA ALA A 17 25.30 34.12 3.42
C ALA A 17 24.04 33.47 4.03
N LEU A 18 24.26 32.80 5.17
CA LEU A 18 23.23 32.47 6.17
C LEU A 18 22.93 33.72 6.99
N LEU A 19 21.66 34.02 7.24
CA LEU A 19 21.24 34.95 8.29
C LEU A 19 20.21 34.28 9.21
N LEU A 20 20.69 33.96 10.40
CA LEU A 20 19.90 33.67 11.60
C LEU A 20 19.60 35.01 12.29
N SER A 21 18.34 35.25 12.66
CA SER A 21 17.95 36.31 13.60
C SER A 21 17.36 35.67 14.86
N GLY A 22 18.12 35.77 15.96
CA GLY A 22 17.63 35.52 17.31
C GLY A 22 17.28 36.84 18.00
N CYS A 23 16.21 36.83 18.80
CA CYS A 23 15.96 37.84 19.82
C CYS A 23 16.10 37.20 21.20
N ALA A 24 16.86 37.88 22.05
CA ALA A 24 17.18 37.49 23.42
C ALA A 24 16.15 38.04 24.43
N HIS A 25 15.95 37.31 25.52
CA HIS A 25 15.59 37.89 26.81
C HIS A 25 16.49 37.31 27.91
N GLN A 26 17.11 38.22 28.66
CA GLN A 26 17.98 37.99 29.80
C GLN A 26 17.17 37.71 31.07
N HIS A 27 17.73 36.94 32.00
CA HIS A 27 17.82 37.37 33.40
C HIS A 27 19.01 36.68 34.10
N HIS A 28 19.76 37.51 34.84
CA HIS A 28 20.91 37.17 35.67
C HIS A 28 20.57 36.24 36.85
N SER A 29 21.53 35.39 37.25
CA SER A 29 22.10 35.39 38.61
C SER A 29 23.29 34.42 38.73
N THR A 30 24.12 34.71 39.74
CA THR A 30 25.52 34.35 39.96
C THR A 30 25.78 33.02 40.69
N ALA A 31 26.98 32.48 40.40
CA ALA A 31 27.94 31.81 41.30
C ALA A 31 27.85 30.30 41.61
N SER A 32 29.04 29.70 41.47
CA SER A 32 29.69 28.70 42.32
C SER A 32 29.87 27.28 41.76
N THR A 33 31.15 26.90 41.78
CA THR A 33 31.80 25.61 41.55
C THR A 33 31.22 24.43 42.32
N ALA A 34 31.11 23.26 41.68
CA ALA A 34 31.71 22.00 42.14
C ALA A 34 31.46 20.88 41.11
N ALA A 35 32.52 20.14 40.82
CA ALA A 35 32.51 18.94 40.00
C ALA A 35 31.73 17.80 40.68
N GLY A 36 30.88 17.12 39.91
CA GLY A 36 30.20 15.89 40.31
C GLY A 36 29.76 15.14 39.05
N THR A 37 30.42 14.02 38.79
CA THR A 37 30.13 13.07 37.72
C THR A 37 28.71 12.52 37.86
N VAL A 38 27.85 12.81 36.88
CA VAL A 38 26.48 12.26 36.79
C VAL A 38 26.38 11.37 35.56
N VAL A 39 26.11 10.09 35.82
CA VAL A 39 25.71 9.06 34.86
C VAL A 39 24.41 9.50 34.17
N PRO A 40 24.25 9.41 32.83
CA PRO A 40 23.00 9.80 32.19
C PRO A 40 21.86 8.84 32.55
N GLN A 41 20.91 9.31 33.36
CA GLN A 41 19.59 8.70 33.47
C GLN A 41 18.82 8.98 32.18
N VAL A 42 18.34 7.92 31.53
CA VAL A 42 17.37 8.00 30.43
C VAL A 42 16.01 8.43 31.02
N PRO A 43 15.36 9.50 30.55
CA PRO A 43 14.03 9.87 31.02
C PRO A 43 12.99 8.88 30.46
N ALA A 44 12.12 8.42 31.35
CA ALA A 44 10.94 7.65 31.02
C ALA A 44 9.99 8.48 30.14
N ALA A 45 9.79 8.03 28.91
CA ALA A 45 8.65 8.38 28.07
C ALA A 45 7.84 7.11 27.81
N ASP A 46 6.53 7.30 27.67
CA ASP A 46 5.56 6.39 27.07
C ASP A 46 4.94 5.33 27.99
N ARG A 47 3.98 5.79 28.81
CA ARG A 47 2.84 4.96 29.22
C ARG A 47 1.70 5.19 28.22
N GLU A 48 1.61 4.32 27.23
CA GLU A 48 0.46 4.21 26.32
C GLU A 48 -0.26 2.87 26.59
N SER A 49 -1.58 2.96 26.84
CA SER A 49 -2.60 1.92 27.01
C SER A 49 -2.19 0.49 27.36
N ALA A 50 -2.30 0.15 28.63
CA ALA A 50 -2.36 -1.22 29.10
C ALA A 50 -3.70 -1.88 28.69
N LEU A 51 -3.66 -2.73 27.65
CA LEU A 51 -4.57 -3.87 27.58
C LEU A 51 -4.40 -4.67 28.87
N SER A 52 -5.50 -5.01 29.55
CA SER A 52 -5.45 -5.78 30.79
C SER A 52 -4.91 -7.19 30.53
N SER A 53 -3.60 -7.34 30.59
CA SER A 53 -2.93 -8.63 30.63
C SER A 53 -3.31 -9.31 31.94
N ASN A 54 -3.87 -10.53 31.87
CA ASN A 54 -3.92 -11.37 33.05
C ASN A 54 -2.48 -11.74 33.42
N ALA A 55 -2.17 -11.89 34.71
CA ALA A 55 -0.81 -12.23 35.15
C ALA A 55 -0.29 -13.54 34.53
N ASP A 56 -1.20 -14.41 34.09
CA ASP A 56 -0.91 -15.68 33.46
C ASP A 56 -0.73 -15.62 31.93
N ASP A 57 -1.08 -14.52 31.26
CA ASP A 57 -1.07 -14.46 29.79
C ASP A 57 0.34 -14.55 29.22
N ALA A 58 0.46 -15.15 28.03
CA ALA A 58 1.71 -15.18 27.28
C ALA A 58 1.76 -14.03 26.28
N LYS A 59 2.96 -13.51 26.02
CA LYS A 59 3.19 -12.40 25.07
C LYS A 59 4.12 -12.83 23.95
N LEU A 60 3.75 -12.54 22.72
CA LEU A 60 4.64 -12.60 21.56
C LEU A 60 5.08 -11.20 21.16
N ILE A 61 6.36 -11.07 20.87
CA ILE A 61 6.96 -9.90 20.23
C ILE A 61 7.51 -10.36 18.89
N PHE A 62 7.08 -9.73 17.81
CA PHE A 62 7.50 -10.06 16.45
C PHE A 62 8.51 -9.03 15.98
N ARG A 63 9.66 -9.50 15.48
CA ARG A 63 10.70 -8.65 14.89
C ARG A 63 11.27 -9.30 13.64
N SER A 64 11.97 -8.51 12.85
CA SER A 64 12.86 -9.02 11.81
C SER A 64 14.27 -8.50 12.04
N LYS A 65 15.27 -9.20 11.51
CA LYS A 65 16.68 -8.87 11.71
C LYS A 65 17.50 -9.12 10.46
N GLY A 66 18.37 -8.18 10.11
CA GLY A 66 19.43 -8.34 9.12
C GLY A 66 19.19 -7.62 7.79
N MET A 67 17.94 -7.31 7.42
CA MET A 67 17.62 -6.53 6.22
C MET A 67 16.36 -5.66 6.46
N PRO A 68 16.28 -4.46 5.85
CA PRO A 68 15.19 -3.50 6.11
C PRO A 68 13.88 -3.83 5.36
N MET A 69 13.68 -5.10 4.99
CA MET A 69 12.48 -5.52 4.27
C MET A 69 11.34 -5.80 5.22
N GLY A 70 10.12 -5.48 4.79
CA GLY A 70 8.91 -5.85 5.51
C GLY A 70 8.73 -7.37 5.58
N VAL A 71 8.54 -7.88 6.78
CA VAL A 71 8.10 -9.24 7.08
C VAL A 71 6.67 -9.16 7.59
N MET A 72 5.76 -9.81 6.89
CA MET A 72 4.38 -9.95 7.37
C MET A 72 4.29 -11.18 8.27
N TYR A 73 3.66 -11.00 9.43
CA TYR A 73 3.38 -12.08 10.38
C TYR A 73 1.91 -12.42 10.47
N TRP A 74 1.63 -13.71 10.68
CA TRP A 74 0.32 -14.23 11.02
C TRP A 74 0.44 -15.26 12.14
N THR A 75 -0.62 -15.39 12.95
CA THR A 75 -0.73 -16.43 13.98
C THR A 75 -2.02 -17.22 13.83
N SER A 76 -2.01 -18.47 14.31
CA SER A 76 -3.20 -19.32 14.35
C SER A 76 -3.20 -20.20 15.60
N GLU A 77 -4.33 -20.27 16.30
CA GLU A 77 -4.59 -21.22 17.38
C GLU A 77 -5.35 -22.47 16.87
N SER A 78 -5.50 -22.62 15.55
CA SER A 78 -6.19 -23.76 14.95
C SER A 78 -5.45 -25.06 15.25
N ALA A 79 -6.20 -26.08 15.67
CA ALA A 79 -5.70 -27.46 15.77
C ALA A 79 -5.34 -28.05 14.39
N THR A 80 -5.96 -27.55 13.33
CA THR A 80 -5.63 -27.93 11.95
C THR A 80 -4.37 -27.21 11.50
N GLN A 81 -3.33 -27.98 11.15
CA GLN A 81 -2.08 -27.44 10.62
C GLN A 81 -2.34 -26.57 9.40
N CYS A 82 -1.63 -25.43 9.33
CA CYS A 82 -1.66 -24.48 8.23
C CYS A 82 -3.01 -23.79 7.96
N ALA A 83 -3.95 -23.84 8.91
CA ALA A 83 -5.28 -23.23 8.78
C ALA A 83 -5.50 -22.13 9.83
N GLY A 84 -6.46 -21.23 9.58
CA GLY A 84 -6.95 -20.28 10.59
C GLY A 84 -6.02 -19.10 10.91
N PHE A 85 -5.05 -18.80 10.06
CA PHE A 85 -4.12 -17.68 10.27
C PHE A 85 -4.81 -16.32 10.27
N GLN A 86 -4.58 -15.55 11.32
CA GLN A 86 -4.97 -14.15 11.46
C GLN A 86 -3.74 -13.24 11.33
N PRO A 87 -3.85 -12.10 10.64
CA PRO A 87 -2.73 -11.19 10.46
C PRO A 87 -2.35 -10.52 11.78
N VAL A 88 -1.05 -10.48 12.06
CA VAL A 88 -0.46 -9.68 13.15
C VAL A 88 -0.01 -8.32 12.62
N GLY A 89 0.50 -8.29 11.39
CA GLY A 89 0.98 -7.08 10.72
C GLY A 89 2.42 -7.18 10.24
N LYS A 90 2.86 -6.13 9.54
CA LYS A 90 4.22 -6.04 8.99
C LYS A 90 5.19 -5.50 10.03
N VAL A 91 6.36 -6.12 10.11
CA VAL A 91 7.52 -5.58 10.82
C VAL A 91 8.74 -5.49 9.94
N PHE A 92 9.69 -4.63 10.27
CA PHE A 92 10.94 -4.50 9.53
C PHE A 92 12.11 -4.19 10.47
N ASP A 93 13.33 -4.49 10.03
CA ASP A 93 14.54 -4.07 10.73
C ASP A 93 14.88 -2.63 10.31
N SER A 94 14.78 -1.67 11.22
CA SER A 94 15.14 -0.27 10.93
C SER A 94 16.65 -0.02 10.86
N GLY A 95 17.46 -1.05 11.12
CA GLY A 95 18.91 -0.93 11.12
C GLY A 95 19.44 -0.08 12.27
N ARG A 96 18.66 0.13 13.36
CA ARG A 96 19.12 0.90 14.54
C ARG A 96 20.45 0.41 15.11
N ASP A 97 20.78 -0.85 14.91
CA ASP A 97 22.03 -1.46 15.38
C ASP A 97 23.24 -1.13 14.49
N VAL A 98 23.03 -0.53 13.30
CA VAL A 98 24.07 -0.31 12.26
C VAL A 98 24.05 1.10 11.67
N LEU A 99 22.88 1.77 11.64
CA LEU A 99 22.67 3.10 11.06
C LEU A 99 22.73 4.20 12.12
N LEU A 100 23.01 5.44 11.67
CA LEU A 100 22.94 6.61 12.55
C LEU A 100 21.50 6.81 13.07
N PRO A 101 21.31 7.19 14.35
CA PRO A 101 19.98 7.23 14.98
C PRO A 101 18.93 8.10 14.27
N TRP A 102 19.36 9.17 13.60
CA TRP A 102 18.46 10.06 12.86
C TRP A 102 17.92 9.40 11.57
N ILE A 103 18.74 8.58 10.89
CA ILE A 103 18.34 7.85 9.68
C ILE A 103 17.33 6.77 10.05
N ALA A 104 17.61 6.00 11.11
CA ALA A 104 16.69 4.97 11.59
C ALA A 104 15.32 5.56 11.98
N ARG A 105 15.28 6.69 12.70
CA ARG A 105 14.01 7.36 13.09
C ARG A 105 13.23 7.88 11.89
N MET A 106 13.91 8.41 10.88
CA MET A 106 13.27 8.89 9.65
C MET A 106 12.61 7.74 8.89
N THR A 107 13.34 6.62 8.71
CA THR A 107 12.83 5.41 8.05
C THR A 107 11.64 4.81 8.82
N GLU A 108 11.68 4.81 10.14
CA GLU A 108 10.59 4.32 11.00
C GLU A 108 9.33 5.18 10.92
N SER A 109 9.49 6.51 10.98
CA SER A 109 8.37 7.43 10.85
C SER A 109 7.68 7.29 9.49
N PHE A 110 8.50 7.15 8.44
CA PHE A 110 8.01 6.99 7.06
C PHE A 110 7.28 5.65 6.86
N ASN A 111 7.88 4.52 7.26
CA ASN A 111 7.28 3.19 7.10
C ASN A 111 6.06 2.96 8.00
N LYS A 112 6.01 3.60 9.18
CA LYS A 112 4.83 3.57 10.06
C LYS A 112 3.67 4.37 9.46
N GLY A 113 3.96 5.54 8.89
CA GLY A 113 2.95 6.43 8.30
C GLY A 113 2.36 5.93 6.98
N ILE A 114 3.15 5.21 6.17
CA ILE A 114 2.77 4.80 4.80
C ILE A 114 2.33 3.33 4.74
N ASP A 115 3.14 2.41 5.25
CA ASP A 115 2.91 0.96 5.11
C ASP A 115 2.40 0.28 6.39
N ARG A 116 2.10 1.08 7.43
CA ARG A 116 1.79 0.61 8.80
C ARG A 116 2.82 -0.43 9.31
N THR A 117 4.05 -0.34 8.83
CA THR A 117 5.11 -1.30 9.08
C THR A 117 5.96 -0.83 10.26
N GLU A 118 6.07 -1.64 11.31
CA GLU A 118 6.69 -1.24 12.57
C GLU A 118 7.99 -2.01 12.88
N VAL A 119 8.81 -1.52 13.80
CA VAL A 119 10.04 -2.22 14.21
C VAL A 119 9.77 -3.46 15.06
N SER A 120 8.59 -3.51 15.67
CA SER A 120 8.09 -4.65 16.43
C SER A 120 6.58 -4.61 16.50
N ARG A 121 5.95 -5.77 16.57
CA ARG A 121 4.52 -5.93 16.88
C ARG A 121 4.37 -6.83 18.09
N GLU A 122 3.29 -6.66 18.84
CA GLU A 122 3.02 -7.46 20.03
C GLU A 122 1.65 -8.14 19.92
N GLN A 123 1.56 -9.36 20.43
CA GLN A 123 0.30 -10.08 20.55
C GLN A 123 0.23 -10.79 21.89
N ILE A 124 -0.91 -10.67 22.58
CA ILE A 124 -1.19 -11.39 23.82
C ILE A 124 -1.95 -12.68 23.45
N LEU A 125 -1.54 -13.80 24.03
CA LEU A 125 -2.08 -15.13 23.77
C LEU A 125 -2.50 -15.81 25.08
N LYS A 126 -3.45 -16.75 24.97
CA LYS A 126 -3.72 -17.67 26.07
C LYS A 126 -2.60 -18.72 26.16
N PRO A 127 -2.02 -18.94 27.35
CA PRO A 127 -0.99 -19.95 27.54
C PRO A 127 -1.56 -21.37 27.39
N GLY A 128 -0.71 -22.33 27.05
CA GLY A 128 -1.03 -23.75 26.98
C GLY A 128 -1.75 -24.22 25.71
N THR A 129 -2.10 -23.30 24.79
CA THR A 129 -2.67 -23.65 23.48
C THR A 129 -1.57 -23.57 22.41
N PRO A 130 -1.33 -24.62 21.61
CA PRO A 130 -0.36 -24.57 20.53
C PRO A 130 -0.67 -23.44 19.56
N ILE A 131 0.35 -22.61 19.29
CA ILE A 131 0.27 -21.50 18.33
C ILE A 131 1.06 -21.89 17.08
N GLN A 132 0.53 -21.56 15.91
CA GLN A 132 1.26 -21.59 14.65
C GLN A 132 1.62 -20.15 14.28
N VAL A 133 2.88 -19.90 13.94
CA VAL A 133 3.40 -18.59 13.58
C VAL A 133 3.97 -18.66 12.17
N LYS A 134 3.41 -17.84 11.27
CA LYS A 134 3.84 -17.72 9.88
C LYS A 134 4.53 -16.39 9.67
N GLY A 135 5.78 -16.41 9.25
CA GLY A 135 6.53 -15.25 8.76
C GLY A 135 6.79 -15.37 7.26
N LEU A 136 6.59 -14.28 6.53
CA LEU A 136 6.86 -14.22 5.09
C LEU A 136 7.37 -12.83 4.70
N THR A 137 8.39 -12.81 3.83
CA THR A 137 8.83 -11.61 3.13
C THR A 137 8.83 -11.85 1.63
N GLY A 138 8.41 -10.84 0.87
CA GLY A 138 8.10 -10.99 -0.55
C GLY A 138 6.75 -11.69 -0.81
N ALA A 139 6.28 -11.57 -2.05
CA ALA A 139 5.10 -12.30 -2.50
C ALA A 139 5.47 -13.77 -2.78
N SER A 140 4.62 -14.73 -2.42
CA SER A 140 4.80 -16.12 -2.86
C SER A 140 4.11 -16.30 -4.22
N THR A 141 4.69 -17.11 -5.10
CA THR A 141 3.97 -17.56 -6.28
C THR A 141 2.90 -18.62 -5.89
N PRO A 142 1.90 -18.88 -6.76
CA PRO A 142 0.76 -19.76 -6.48
C PRO A 142 1.07 -21.21 -6.08
N ASP A 143 2.25 -21.74 -6.40
CA ASP A 143 2.65 -23.11 -6.05
C ASP A 143 3.46 -23.19 -4.74
N GLY A 144 3.57 -22.06 -4.03
CA GLY A 144 4.37 -21.95 -2.81
C GLY A 144 5.86 -21.70 -3.07
N SER A 145 6.27 -21.48 -4.33
CA SER A 145 7.64 -21.11 -4.66
C SER A 145 7.88 -19.58 -4.57
N PRO A 146 9.12 -19.15 -4.31
CA PRO A 146 9.53 -17.74 -4.26
C PRO A 146 9.15 -16.89 -5.49
N ASP A 147 8.54 -15.71 -5.32
CA ASP A 147 8.48 -14.69 -6.38
C ASP A 147 9.86 -14.04 -6.54
N THR A 148 10.53 -14.29 -7.66
CA THR A 148 11.91 -13.84 -7.90
C THR A 148 12.05 -12.33 -8.16
N ARG A 149 10.95 -11.56 -8.19
CA ARG A 149 10.94 -10.11 -8.38
C ARG A 149 11.26 -9.32 -7.11
N TYR A 150 11.09 -9.93 -5.95
CA TYR A 150 11.45 -9.39 -4.64
C TYR A 150 12.43 -10.35 -3.96
N PRO A 151 13.28 -9.89 -3.03
CA PRO A 151 14.04 -10.82 -2.21
C PRO A 151 13.04 -11.58 -1.33
N TYR A 152 12.70 -12.78 -1.79
CA TYR A 152 11.68 -13.62 -1.18
C TYR A 152 12.30 -14.50 -0.12
N CYS A 153 11.59 -14.62 1.01
CA CYS A 153 11.97 -15.58 2.01
C CYS A 153 10.78 -16.02 2.87
N GLY A 154 10.57 -17.34 2.96
CA GLY A 154 9.40 -17.95 3.61
C GLY A 154 8.49 -18.69 2.61
N PRO A 155 7.20 -18.92 2.92
CA PRO A 155 6.62 -18.77 4.25
C PRO A 155 7.31 -19.73 5.23
N LEU A 156 7.78 -19.20 6.35
CA LEU A 156 8.28 -20.00 7.46
C LEU A 156 7.15 -20.18 8.45
N VAL A 157 6.69 -21.41 8.63
CA VAL A 157 5.66 -21.73 9.61
C VAL A 157 6.29 -22.56 10.72
N THR A 158 6.24 -22.05 11.95
CA THR A 158 6.68 -22.77 13.14
C THR A 158 5.55 -22.88 14.14
N THR A 159 5.47 -23.97 14.86
CA THR A 159 4.54 -24.13 15.97
C THR A 159 5.26 -24.42 17.28
N PHE A 160 4.71 -23.91 18.37
CA PHE A 160 5.14 -24.18 19.74
C PHE A 160 3.99 -23.91 20.70
N THR A 161 4.14 -24.27 21.98
CA THR A 161 3.13 -24.01 23.02
C THR A 161 3.66 -22.96 24.00
N PRO A 162 3.06 -21.77 24.07
CA PRO A 162 3.48 -20.74 25.01
C PRO A 162 3.09 -21.10 26.45
N GLU A 163 3.99 -20.86 27.39
CA GLU A 163 3.78 -21.06 28.83
C GLU A 163 3.21 -19.79 29.49
N LYS A 164 2.64 -19.98 30.68
CA LYS A 164 2.06 -18.90 31.48
C LYS A 164 3.07 -17.82 31.82
N ALA A 165 2.65 -16.56 31.75
CA ALA A 165 3.43 -15.39 32.16
C ALA A 165 4.79 -15.25 31.44
N ARG A 166 4.94 -15.85 30.25
CA ARG A 166 6.16 -15.78 29.45
C ARG A 166 6.04 -14.78 28.31
N THR A 167 7.15 -14.12 28.02
CA THR A 167 7.31 -13.28 26.83
C THR A 167 8.27 -13.94 25.87
N TYR A 168 7.83 -14.11 24.63
CA TYR A 168 8.59 -14.75 23.56
C TYR A 168 8.89 -13.76 22.44
N LEU A 169 10.12 -13.78 21.95
CA LEU A 169 10.54 -13.09 20.74
C LEU A 169 10.47 -14.06 19.56
N VAL A 170 9.60 -13.76 18.60
CA VAL A 170 9.60 -14.36 17.27
C VAL A 170 10.43 -13.48 16.35
N GLU A 171 11.58 -13.97 15.92
CA GLU A 171 12.51 -13.23 15.08
C GLU A 171 12.64 -13.90 13.70
N PHE A 172 12.33 -13.14 12.66
CA PHE A 172 12.59 -13.50 11.27
C PHE A 172 13.96 -12.97 10.88
N VAL A 173 14.92 -13.88 10.79
CA VAL A 173 16.33 -13.56 10.60
C VAL A 173 16.70 -13.76 9.15
N PHE A 174 17.14 -12.70 8.49
CA PHE A 174 17.74 -12.73 7.16
C PHE A 174 19.22 -13.13 7.26
N ASN A 175 19.61 -14.14 6.49
CA ASN A 175 21.00 -14.56 6.31
C ASN A 175 21.41 -14.21 4.87
N GLY A 176 21.62 -12.92 4.63
CA GLY A 176 21.80 -12.37 3.27
C GLY A 176 20.48 -12.32 2.49
N THR A 177 20.56 -12.09 1.17
CA THR A 177 19.39 -11.94 0.28
C THR A 177 18.75 -13.26 -0.16
N GLN A 178 19.38 -14.40 0.16
CA GLN A 178 19.02 -15.71 -0.40
C GLN A 178 18.47 -16.70 0.64
N SER A 179 18.55 -16.39 1.93
CA SER A 179 18.07 -17.31 2.97
C SER A 179 17.58 -16.58 4.22
N CYS A 180 16.67 -17.23 4.93
CA CYS A 180 16.11 -16.73 6.18
C CYS A 180 15.81 -17.89 7.11
N SER A 181 15.62 -17.57 8.38
CA SER A 181 15.16 -18.50 9.40
C SER A 181 14.19 -17.79 10.33
N GLN A 182 13.28 -18.54 10.93
CA GLN A 182 12.40 -18.05 11.99
C GLN A 182 12.85 -18.70 13.29
N ARG A 183 13.04 -17.89 14.33
CA ARG A 183 13.47 -18.35 15.66
C ARG A 183 12.52 -17.84 16.71
N VAL A 184 12.26 -18.66 17.71
CA VAL A 184 11.49 -18.27 18.88
C VAL A 184 12.41 -18.37 20.10
N SER A 185 12.48 -17.29 20.87
CA SER A 185 13.27 -17.22 22.11
C SER A 185 12.39 -16.75 23.26
N ASP A 186 12.51 -17.37 24.43
CA ASP A 186 11.98 -16.83 25.68
C ASP A 186 12.87 -15.65 26.10
N ILE A 187 12.25 -14.48 26.21
CA ILE A 187 12.86 -13.20 26.62
C ILE A 187 12.22 -12.65 27.90
N THR A 188 11.50 -13.48 28.65
CA THR A 188 10.89 -13.12 29.94
C THR A 188 11.93 -12.56 30.90
N ASN A 189 13.17 -13.07 30.84
CA ASN A 189 14.33 -12.43 31.43
C ASN A 189 15.22 -11.86 30.30
N PRO A 190 15.27 -10.54 30.10
CA PRO A 190 16.07 -9.91 29.04
C PRO A 190 17.57 -10.21 29.12
N ALA A 191 18.09 -10.54 30.30
CA ALA A 191 19.50 -10.90 30.50
C ALA A 191 19.83 -12.36 30.13
N LYS A 192 18.80 -13.18 29.86
CA LYS A 192 18.96 -14.61 29.57
C LYS A 192 17.99 -15.03 28.47
N LEU A 193 18.37 -14.78 27.22
CA LEU A 193 17.66 -15.32 26.06
C LEU A 193 17.79 -16.85 26.05
N ALA A 194 16.66 -17.56 26.09
CA ALA A 194 16.61 -19.00 25.96
C ALA A 194 15.90 -19.38 24.66
N ALA A 195 16.52 -20.21 23.83
CA ALA A 195 15.86 -20.72 22.62
C ALA A 195 14.67 -21.60 23.02
N VAL A 196 13.54 -21.42 22.34
CA VAL A 196 12.36 -22.26 22.49
C VAL A 196 12.40 -23.35 21.43
N GLU A 197 12.12 -24.59 21.83
CA GLU A 197 11.97 -25.68 20.88
C GLU A 197 10.70 -25.45 20.04
N THR A 198 10.86 -25.46 18.71
CA THR A 198 9.76 -25.24 17.77
C THR A 198 9.74 -26.34 16.72
N GLN A 199 8.54 -26.66 16.24
CA GLN A 199 8.36 -27.60 15.15
C GLN A 199 8.03 -26.85 13.86
N PRO A 200 8.81 -27.02 12.77
CA PRO A 200 8.45 -26.45 11.47
C PRO A 200 7.25 -27.20 10.87
N LEU A 201 6.32 -26.47 10.25
CA LEU A 201 5.17 -27.02 9.53
C LEU A 201 5.33 -26.80 8.01
N GLN A 202 4.99 -27.81 7.21
CA GLN A 202 4.95 -27.69 5.75
C GLN A 202 3.51 -27.49 5.27
N CYS A 203 3.24 -26.34 4.66
CA CYS A 203 1.92 -25.95 4.18
C CYS A 203 1.85 -26.04 2.66
N THR A 204 0.93 -26.84 2.09
CA THR A 204 0.76 -27.00 0.63
C THR A 204 -0.44 -26.18 0.12
N PRO A 205 -0.37 -25.51 -1.05
CA PRO A 205 -1.52 -24.79 -1.62
C PRO A 205 -2.61 -25.75 -2.15
N PRO A 206 -3.91 -25.37 -2.12
CA PRO A 206 -5.01 -26.19 -2.65
C PRO A 206 -5.05 -26.26 -4.19
N LYS A 207 -5.67 -27.33 -4.74
CA LYS A 207 -5.73 -27.65 -6.19
C LYS A 207 -6.85 -26.89 -6.94
N GLN A 208 -6.57 -26.58 -8.22
CA GLN A 208 -7.21 -25.58 -9.11
C GLN A 208 -8.43 -26.05 -9.93
N GLY A 209 -9.29 -25.09 -10.31
CA GLY A 209 -10.22 -25.15 -11.46
C GLY A 209 -11.17 -23.93 -11.54
N ALA A 210 -11.09 -23.15 -12.63
CA ALA A 210 -11.82 -21.90 -12.94
C ALA A 210 -11.49 -20.67 -12.06
N LEU A 211 -11.67 -19.46 -12.63
CA LEU A 211 -11.71 -18.18 -11.90
C LEU A 211 -12.88 -18.23 -10.89
N GLN A 212 -12.68 -18.94 -9.79
CA GLN A 212 -13.62 -19.05 -8.70
C GLN A 212 -12.98 -18.36 -7.51
N ALA A 213 -13.59 -17.26 -7.08
CA ALA A 213 -13.32 -16.72 -5.76
C ALA A 213 -13.61 -17.81 -4.72
N ASN A 214 -12.80 -17.87 -3.67
CA ASN A 214 -13.18 -18.60 -2.48
C ASN A 214 -14.40 -17.86 -1.88
N THR A 215 -15.62 -18.37 -2.11
CA THR A 215 -16.89 -17.73 -1.75
C THR A 215 -17.28 -17.92 -0.28
N ALA A 216 -16.37 -18.41 0.55
CA ALA A 216 -16.54 -18.41 2.00
C ALA A 216 -16.33 -16.98 2.56
N GLY A 217 -17.26 -16.06 2.23
CA GLY A 217 -17.26 -14.66 2.68
C GLY A 217 -16.88 -13.64 1.60
N ASN A 218 -17.35 -12.40 1.77
CA ASN A 218 -16.93 -11.25 0.96
C ASN A 218 -15.87 -10.46 1.75
N PHE A 219 -14.60 -10.75 1.50
CA PHE A 219 -13.47 -10.17 2.22
C PHE A 219 -13.34 -8.67 1.99
N LEU A 220 -13.67 -8.20 0.80
CA LEU A 220 -13.74 -6.78 0.48
C LEU A 220 -14.77 -6.06 1.34
N LYS A 221 -16.00 -6.58 1.37
CA LYS A 221 -17.05 -6.06 2.25
C LYS A 221 -16.58 -6.00 3.70
N THR A 222 -16.06 -7.10 4.23
CA THR A 222 -15.55 -7.16 5.61
C THR A 222 -14.41 -6.17 5.84
N HIS A 223 -13.51 -6.00 4.86
CA HIS A 223 -12.42 -5.04 4.94
C HIS A 223 -12.94 -3.59 5.01
N HIS A 224 -13.89 -3.22 4.15
CA HIS A 224 -14.48 -1.88 4.18
C HIS A 224 -15.37 -1.63 5.40
N GLU A 225 -16.09 -2.64 5.91
CA GLU A 225 -16.81 -2.56 7.19
C GLU A 225 -15.85 -2.29 8.35
N HIS A 226 -14.71 -2.99 8.39
CA HIS A 226 -13.69 -2.77 9.41
C HIS A 226 -13.06 -1.37 9.28
N ASN A 227 -12.73 -0.93 8.06
CA ASN A 227 -12.19 0.41 7.82
C ASN A 227 -13.18 1.52 8.23
N LEU A 228 -14.48 1.30 8.01
CA LEU A 228 -15.54 2.20 8.43
C LEU A 228 -15.60 2.31 9.97
N ASP A 229 -15.58 1.17 10.66
CA ASP A 229 -15.60 1.14 12.13
C ASP A 229 -14.36 1.81 12.73
N ASP A 230 -13.18 1.57 12.16
CA ASP A 230 -11.94 2.21 12.62
C ASP A 230 -11.93 3.72 12.33
N ALA A 231 -12.40 4.15 11.16
CA ALA A 231 -12.53 5.57 10.83
C ALA A 231 -13.44 6.30 11.83
N ARG A 232 -14.56 5.69 12.23
CA ARG A 232 -15.49 6.26 13.22
C ARG A 232 -14.90 6.34 14.63
N LYS A 233 -14.13 5.33 15.04
CA LYS A 233 -13.40 5.38 16.32
C LYS A 233 -12.37 6.49 16.30
N ASP A 234 -11.63 6.64 15.19
CA ASP A 234 -10.64 7.69 15.02
C ASP A 234 -11.27 9.08 14.99
N GLU A 235 -12.44 9.23 14.35
CA GLU A 235 -13.21 10.49 14.38
C GLU A 235 -13.63 10.84 15.81
N ALA A 236 -14.16 9.87 16.57
CA ALA A 236 -14.58 10.08 17.95
C ALA A 236 -13.40 10.39 18.90
N ALA A 237 -12.20 9.87 18.58
CA ALA A 237 -10.98 10.12 19.33
C ALA A 237 -10.22 11.39 18.88
N ALA A 238 -10.62 12.01 17.76
CA ALA A 238 -9.90 13.13 17.16
C ALA A 238 -9.90 14.36 18.09
N VAL A 239 -8.70 14.92 18.29
CA VAL A 239 -8.49 16.09 19.16
C VAL A 239 -8.35 17.40 18.37
N SER A 240 -8.19 17.33 17.05
CA SER A 240 -8.09 18.49 16.17
C SER A 240 -9.08 18.43 15.01
N PRO A 241 -9.50 19.58 14.44
CA PRO A 241 -10.33 19.60 13.23
C PRO A 241 -9.70 18.84 12.05
N SER A 242 -8.36 18.87 11.94
CA SER A 242 -7.64 18.18 10.88
C SER A 242 -7.71 16.66 11.04
N ASP A 243 -7.45 16.15 12.24
CA ASP A 243 -7.52 14.71 12.52
C ASP A 243 -8.95 14.19 12.29
N LYS A 244 -9.93 14.99 12.72
CA LYS A 244 -11.35 14.69 12.52
C LYS A 244 -11.69 14.61 11.04
N ALA A 245 -11.30 15.61 10.25
CA ALA A 245 -11.56 15.63 8.81
C ALA A 245 -10.91 14.45 8.07
N PHE A 246 -9.67 14.06 8.42
CA PHE A 246 -9.00 12.90 7.81
C PHE A 246 -9.61 11.55 8.26
N ALA A 247 -10.13 11.47 9.48
CA ALA A 247 -10.93 10.31 9.89
C ALA A 247 -12.24 10.22 9.10
N MET A 248 -12.94 11.34 8.95
CA MET A 248 -14.15 11.44 8.13
C MET A 248 -13.89 11.14 6.65
N GLN A 249 -12.73 11.53 6.10
CA GLN A 249 -12.33 11.15 4.73
C GLN A 249 -12.27 9.62 4.58
N ARG A 250 -11.66 8.93 5.56
CA ARG A 250 -11.59 7.45 5.55
C ARG A 250 -12.96 6.81 5.73
N GLU A 251 -13.83 7.40 6.56
CA GLU A 251 -15.22 6.97 6.67
C GLU A 251 -15.95 7.11 5.33
N ALA A 252 -15.84 8.27 4.67
CA ALA A 252 -16.46 8.51 3.37
C ALA A 252 -15.95 7.52 2.31
N ALA A 253 -14.64 7.29 2.22
CA ALA A 253 -14.08 6.31 1.30
C ALA A 253 -14.60 4.89 1.57
N ALA A 254 -14.68 4.47 2.84
CA ALA A 254 -15.21 3.16 3.21
C ALA A 254 -16.72 3.05 2.93
N LEU A 255 -17.50 4.09 3.19
CA LEU A 255 -18.93 4.15 2.85
C LEU A 255 -19.14 4.02 1.34
N ASP A 256 -18.35 4.74 0.54
CA ASP A 256 -18.42 4.71 -0.91
C ASP A 256 -18.10 3.32 -1.47
N SER A 257 -17.02 2.69 -1.00
CA SER A 257 -16.70 1.30 -1.32
C SER A 257 -17.77 0.32 -0.84
N LEU A 258 -18.57 0.63 0.19
CA LEU A 258 -19.71 -0.21 0.59
C LEU A 258 -20.98 0.03 -0.27
N GLY A 259 -20.90 0.86 -1.30
CA GLY A 259 -22.02 1.26 -2.15
C GLY A 259 -22.96 2.29 -1.50
N ARG A 260 -22.51 2.95 -0.42
CA ARG A 260 -23.26 3.97 0.33
C ARG A 260 -22.79 5.38 -0.06
N SER A 261 -22.65 5.62 -1.36
CA SER A 261 -22.07 6.85 -1.92
C SER A 261 -22.80 8.13 -1.54
N ASP A 262 -24.14 8.09 -1.37
CA ASP A 262 -24.90 9.25 -0.90
C ASP A 262 -24.54 9.63 0.54
N GLU A 263 -24.35 8.65 1.42
CA GLU A 263 -23.91 8.87 2.80
C GLU A 263 -22.45 9.33 2.83
N ALA A 264 -21.60 8.73 1.98
CA ALA A 264 -20.21 9.13 1.82
C ALA A 264 -20.08 10.61 1.42
N LEU A 265 -20.94 11.07 0.51
CA LEU A 265 -20.95 12.46 0.04
C LEU A 265 -21.26 13.44 1.19
N ILE A 266 -22.21 13.10 2.06
CA ILE A 266 -22.54 13.92 3.24
C ILE A 266 -21.34 14.01 4.19
N VAL A 267 -20.66 12.88 4.43
CA VAL A 267 -19.50 12.85 5.34
C VAL A 267 -18.33 13.66 4.78
N ILE A 268 -17.99 13.48 3.50
CA ILE A 268 -16.84 14.20 2.90
C ILE A 268 -17.11 15.70 2.77
N ASP A 269 -18.36 16.11 2.55
CA ASP A 269 -18.76 17.52 2.54
C ASP A 269 -18.52 18.16 3.91
N HIS A 270 -18.97 17.51 4.98
CA HIS A 270 -18.72 17.99 6.33
C HIS A 270 -17.23 17.99 6.69
N ALA A 271 -16.45 17.00 6.22
CA ALA A 271 -15.01 16.97 6.42
C ALA A 271 -14.30 18.16 5.75
N LEU A 272 -14.73 18.52 4.54
CA LEU A 272 -14.22 19.69 3.82
C LEU A 272 -14.60 21.02 4.50
N ASP A 273 -15.78 21.11 5.11
CA ASP A 273 -16.25 22.31 5.81
C ASP A 273 -15.42 22.64 7.06
N ILE A 274 -14.87 21.63 7.74
CA ILE A 274 -14.10 21.80 8.99
C ILE A 274 -12.59 21.84 8.78
N LEU A 275 -12.10 21.40 7.61
CA LEU A 275 -10.67 21.34 7.31
C LEU A 275 -10.15 22.68 6.82
N ASP A 276 -8.89 22.98 7.15
CA ASP A 276 -8.15 24.08 6.51
C ASP A 276 -8.13 23.87 4.97
N PRO A 277 -8.63 24.82 4.15
CA PRO A 277 -8.67 24.67 2.70
C PRO A 277 -7.30 24.34 2.07
N SER A 278 -6.19 24.76 2.68
CA SER A 278 -4.84 24.44 2.20
C SER A 278 -4.47 22.95 2.29
N LYS A 279 -5.22 22.16 3.08
CA LYS A 279 -5.04 20.72 3.29
C LYS A 279 -6.12 19.87 2.63
N SER A 280 -7.04 20.49 1.89
CA SER A 280 -8.23 19.83 1.32
C SER A 280 -7.96 18.90 0.14
N LYS A 281 -6.75 18.91 -0.41
CA LYS A 281 -6.39 18.23 -1.66
C LYS A 281 -6.83 16.77 -1.71
N ASP A 282 -6.54 15.99 -0.68
CA ASP A 282 -6.86 14.55 -0.65
C ASP A 282 -8.38 14.32 -0.47
N LEU A 283 -9.05 15.14 0.34
CA LEU A 283 -10.50 15.09 0.51
C LEU A 283 -11.25 15.45 -0.80
N ILE A 284 -10.70 16.39 -1.58
CA ILE A 284 -11.20 16.76 -2.91
C ILE A 284 -11.11 15.54 -3.85
N ALA A 285 -10.01 14.79 -3.82
CA ALA A 285 -9.88 13.56 -4.63
C ALA A 285 -10.92 12.51 -4.23
N THR A 286 -11.08 12.25 -2.92
CA THR A 286 -12.08 11.30 -2.40
C THR A 286 -13.50 11.73 -2.78
N LYS A 287 -13.86 13.01 -2.62
CA LYS A 287 -15.18 13.54 -3.04
C LYS A 287 -15.39 13.39 -4.54
N ALA A 288 -14.36 13.62 -5.35
CA ALA A 288 -14.45 13.42 -6.79
C ALA A 288 -14.69 11.95 -7.15
N GLY A 289 -14.05 11.01 -6.46
CA GLY A 289 -14.32 9.57 -6.58
C GLY A 289 -15.78 9.23 -6.29
N ILE A 290 -16.32 9.75 -5.17
CA ILE A 290 -17.73 9.58 -4.79
C ILE A 290 -18.66 10.14 -5.87
N LEU A 291 -18.40 11.35 -6.39
CA LEU A 291 -19.19 11.96 -7.47
C LEU A 291 -19.14 11.11 -8.75
N PHE A 292 -17.98 10.56 -9.09
CA PHE A 292 -17.86 9.64 -10.22
C PHE A 292 -18.71 8.37 -10.00
N ASN A 293 -18.68 7.82 -8.78
CA ASN A 293 -19.45 6.64 -8.41
C ASN A 293 -20.97 6.88 -8.44
N LEU A 294 -21.40 8.11 -8.10
CA LEU A 294 -22.76 8.62 -8.28
C LEU A 294 -23.11 8.98 -9.75
N ASN A 295 -22.28 8.59 -10.72
CA ASN A 295 -22.47 8.84 -12.15
C ASN A 295 -22.47 10.33 -12.53
N ASN A 296 -21.70 11.15 -11.80
CA ASN A 296 -21.48 12.57 -12.07
C ASN A 296 -20.01 12.85 -12.44
N PRO A 297 -19.52 12.35 -13.59
CA PRO A 297 -18.12 12.53 -14.01
C PRO A 297 -17.77 14.00 -14.25
N GLN A 298 -18.71 14.82 -14.74
CA GLN A 298 -18.45 16.26 -14.93
C GLN A 298 -18.29 16.98 -13.60
N GLY A 299 -19.09 16.64 -12.59
CA GLY A 299 -18.93 17.16 -11.23
C GLY A 299 -17.58 16.80 -10.62
N ALA A 300 -17.14 15.55 -10.79
CA ALA A 300 -15.82 15.11 -10.38
C ALA A 300 -14.70 15.93 -11.07
N LEU A 301 -14.78 16.12 -12.39
CA LEU A 301 -13.80 16.91 -13.14
C LEU A 301 -13.78 18.38 -12.73
N ASN A 302 -14.94 18.99 -12.50
CA ASN A 302 -15.04 20.38 -12.04
C ASN A 302 -14.33 20.57 -10.68
N LEU A 303 -14.44 19.57 -9.80
CA LEU A 303 -13.80 19.57 -8.49
C LEU A 303 -12.28 19.35 -8.59
N LEU A 304 -11.83 18.43 -9.45
CA LEU A 304 -10.42 18.07 -9.60
C LEU A 304 -9.58 19.10 -10.37
N ALA A 305 -10.18 19.78 -11.36
CA ALA A 305 -9.43 20.62 -12.32
C ALA A 305 -8.46 21.63 -11.67
N PRO A 306 -8.81 22.37 -10.60
CA PRO A 306 -7.89 23.30 -9.95
C PRO A 306 -6.65 22.63 -9.34
N GLU A 307 -6.83 21.46 -8.70
CA GLU A 307 -5.74 20.74 -8.05
C GLU A 307 -4.84 19.99 -9.05
N LEU A 308 -5.42 19.49 -10.15
CA LEU A 308 -4.67 18.95 -11.28
C LEU A 308 -3.75 20.01 -11.89
N GLU A 309 -4.28 21.20 -12.15
CA GLU A 309 -3.51 22.31 -12.73
C GLU A 309 -2.41 22.79 -11.78
N ARG A 310 -2.73 22.95 -10.49
CA ARG A 310 -1.73 23.31 -9.46
C ARG A 310 -0.61 22.28 -9.39
N THR A 311 -0.95 20.99 -9.40
CA THR A 311 0.02 19.89 -9.34
C THR A 311 0.89 19.85 -10.59
N ARG A 312 0.32 20.05 -11.78
CA ARG A 312 1.07 20.17 -13.04
C ARG A 312 2.04 21.33 -13.03
N LYS A 313 1.58 22.52 -12.59
CA LYS A 313 2.43 23.70 -12.47
C LYS A 313 3.61 23.45 -11.52
N PHE A 314 3.33 22.94 -10.32
CA PHE A 314 4.37 22.57 -9.36
C PHE A 314 5.38 21.58 -9.95
N ALA A 315 4.89 20.55 -10.67
CA ALA A 315 5.75 19.56 -11.31
C ALA A 315 6.56 20.13 -12.49
N ASN A 316 6.07 21.16 -13.18
CA ASN A 316 6.79 21.84 -14.26
C ASN A 316 7.94 22.72 -13.73
N GLU A 317 7.84 23.18 -12.49
CA GLU A 317 8.88 23.95 -11.80
C GLU A 317 9.99 23.05 -11.23
N GLN A 318 9.77 21.73 -11.15
CA GLN A 318 10.77 20.77 -10.65
C GLN A 318 11.77 20.34 -11.74
N PRO A 319 13.00 19.96 -11.36
CA PRO A 319 13.93 19.28 -12.26
C PRO A 319 13.30 18.02 -12.87
N THR A 320 13.66 17.66 -14.10
CA THR A 320 13.08 16.52 -14.84
C THR A 320 13.06 15.22 -14.03
N ILE A 321 14.12 14.94 -13.26
CA ILE A 321 14.21 13.72 -12.43
C ILE A 321 13.23 13.71 -11.25
N GLN A 322 12.77 14.87 -10.79
CA GLN A 322 11.84 15.02 -9.67
C GLN A 322 10.40 15.24 -10.13
N ARG A 323 10.17 15.48 -11.43
CA ARG A 323 8.84 15.71 -12.00
C ARG A 323 7.84 14.60 -11.66
N ALA A 324 8.25 13.33 -11.81
CA ALA A 324 7.35 12.20 -11.52
C ALA A 324 6.96 12.15 -10.04
N SER A 325 7.91 12.45 -9.13
CA SER A 325 7.64 12.55 -7.70
C SER A 325 6.73 13.74 -7.34
N ALA A 326 6.79 14.84 -8.10
CA ALA A 326 5.90 15.97 -7.90
C ALA A 326 4.47 15.65 -8.34
N LEU A 327 4.32 14.97 -9.48
CA LEU A 327 3.02 14.49 -9.96
C LEU A 327 2.40 13.45 -9.03
N SER A 328 3.23 12.58 -8.42
CA SER A 328 2.76 11.55 -7.48
C SER A 328 2.20 12.11 -6.16
N THR A 329 2.25 13.42 -5.95
CA THR A 329 1.54 14.05 -4.83
C THR A 329 0.04 14.16 -5.05
N TYR A 330 -0.48 13.75 -6.22
CA TYR A 330 -1.93 13.78 -6.51
C TYR A 330 -2.41 12.62 -7.41
N THR A 331 -1.84 11.43 -7.23
CA THR A 331 -2.13 10.26 -8.07
C THR A 331 -3.63 9.94 -8.17
N GLU A 332 -4.32 9.86 -7.03
CA GLU A 332 -5.76 9.53 -6.97
C GLU A 332 -6.62 10.52 -7.78
N GLY A 333 -6.28 11.81 -7.72
CA GLY A 333 -6.93 12.85 -8.50
C GLY A 333 -6.75 12.65 -10.01
N PHE A 334 -5.52 12.32 -10.46
CA PHE A 334 -5.26 12.02 -11.87
C PHE A 334 -5.96 10.75 -12.36
N ILE A 335 -5.99 9.68 -11.55
CA ILE A 335 -6.68 8.43 -11.89
C ILE A 335 -8.19 8.67 -11.98
N THR A 336 -8.79 9.32 -10.99
CA THR A 336 -10.23 9.65 -11.00
C THR A 336 -10.60 10.50 -12.22
N ALA A 337 -9.78 11.52 -12.54
CA ALA A 337 -9.98 12.33 -13.73
C ALA A 337 -9.88 11.50 -15.03
N THR A 338 -8.94 10.55 -15.09
CA THR A 338 -8.80 9.64 -16.24
C THR A 338 -10.10 8.88 -16.49
N PHE A 339 -10.67 8.24 -15.46
CA PHE A 339 -11.93 7.51 -15.57
C PHE A 339 -13.13 8.42 -15.89
N ALA A 340 -13.17 9.62 -15.32
CA ALA A 340 -14.22 10.59 -15.63
C ALA A 340 -14.15 11.03 -17.12
N TYR A 341 -12.96 11.31 -17.64
CA TYR A 341 -12.76 11.61 -19.06
C TYR A 341 -13.09 10.40 -19.96
N MET A 342 -12.71 9.19 -19.56
CA MET A 342 -13.09 7.95 -20.27
C MET A 342 -14.61 7.76 -20.35
N GLN A 343 -15.33 8.10 -19.29
CA GLN A 343 -16.79 8.00 -19.28
C GLN A 343 -17.45 9.04 -20.20
N LEU A 344 -16.86 10.23 -20.31
CA LEU A 344 -17.31 11.28 -21.23
C LEU A 344 -16.76 11.11 -22.65
N GLU A 345 -16.02 10.03 -22.92
CA GLU A 345 -15.37 9.75 -24.20
C GLU A 345 -14.41 10.86 -24.67
N GLN A 346 -13.84 11.60 -23.72
CA GLN A 346 -12.81 12.61 -23.93
C GLN A 346 -11.43 11.94 -23.89
N TRP A 347 -11.16 11.14 -24.92
CA TRP A 347 -10.05 10.18 -24.92
C TRP A 347 -8.66 10.81 -24.83
N ARG A 348 -8.47 11.99 -25.42
CA ARG A 348 -7.17 12.68 -25.40
C ARG A 348 -6.86 13.20 -23.99
N GLU A 349 -7.86 13.74 -23.32
CA GLU A 349 -7.81 14.24 -21.95
C GLU A 349 -7.61 13.08 -20.95
N ALA A 350 -8.27 11.94 -21.19
CA ALA A 350 -8.04 10.71 -20.44
C ALA A 350 -6.57 10.25 -20.55
N ILE A 351 -6.01 10.22 -21.77
CA ILE A 351 -4.60 9.86 -21.96
C ILE A 351 -3.66 10.86 -21.28
N ASN A 352 -3.93 12.17 -21.40
CA ASN A 352 -3.11 13.21 -20.78
C ASN A 352 -3.10 13.09 -19.25
N THR A 353 -4.26 12.86 -18.63
CA THR A 353 -4.36 12.65 -17.17
C THR A 353 -3.74 11.33 -16.74
N LEU A 354 -3.84 10.28 -17.55
CA LEU A 354 -3.20 8.99 -17.28
C LEU A 354 -1.67 9.10 -17.30
N VAL A 355 -1.07 9.86 -18.22
CA VAL A 355 0.39 10.12 -18.22
C VAL A 355 0.83 10.84 -16.95
N ASP A 356 0.00 11.77 -16.47
CA ASP A 356 0.29 12.54 -15.26
C ASP A 356 0.08 11.72 -13.98
N ALA A 357 -0.71 10.64 -14.01
CA ALA A 357 -0.89 9.72 -12.89
C ALA A 357 0.41 8.92 -12.64
N GLN A 358 1.30 9.46 -11.80
CA GLN A 358 2.58 8.88 -11.41
C GLN A 358 2.49 8.37 -9.98
N SER A 359 3.08 7.21 -9.66
CA SER A 359 3.18 6.77 -8.26
C SER A 359 4.53 6.12 -8.01
N VAL A 360 5.48 6.92 -7.52
CA VAL A 360 6.86 6.46 -7.27
C VAL A 360 6.91 5.46 -6.10
N LEU A 361 5.94 5.52 -5.18
CA LEU A 361 5.87 4.68 -3.99
C LEU A 361 5.14 3.36 -4.20
N GLU A 362 4.16 3.30 -5.10
CA GLU A 362 3.40 2.05 -5.38
C GLU A 362 4.20 1.03 -6.21
N GLY A 363 5.37 1.40 -6.72
CA GLY A 363 6.27 0.49 -7.41
C GLY A 363 5.78 0.07 -8.81
N PRO A 364 6.35 -1.00 -9.39
CA PRO A 364 6.15 -1.34 -10.80
C PRO A 364 4.73 -1.81 -11.15
N SER A 365 3.95 -2.33 -10.19
CA SER A 365 2.58 -2.80 -10.43
C SER A 365 1.64 -1.67 -10.83
N PHE A 366 1.78 -0.48 -10.25
CA PHE A 366 0.99 0.69 -10.61
C PHE A 366 1.17 1.07 -12.09
N TYR A 367 2.40 1.02 -12.60
CA TYR A 367 2.69 1.34 -14.00
C TYR A 367 2.20 0.24 -14.96
N ALA A 368 2.15 -1.03 -14.52
CA ALA A 368 1.50 -2.10 -15.27
C ALA A 368 -0.02 -1.90 -15.34
N TYR A 369 -0.65 -1.53 -14.22
CA TYR A 369 -2.06 -1.12 -14.18
C TYR A 369 -2.34 0.07 -15.11
N ARG A 370 -1.54 1.12 -15.00
CA ARG A 370 -1.62 2.32 -15.86
C ARG A 370 -1.53 1.98 -17.35
N SER A 371 -0.63 1.08 -17.68
CA SER A 371 -0.49 0.56 -19.05
C SER A 371 -1.73 -0.20 -19.52
N LEU A 372 -2.39 -0.94 -18.61
CA LEU A 372 -3.62 -1.66 -18.92
C LEU A 372 -4.80 -0.71 -19.13
N VAL A 373 -4.93 0.34 -18.31
CA VAL A 373 -5.89 1.44 -18.52
C VAL A 373 -5.65 2.09 -19.89
N TYR A 374 -4.38 2.33 -20.26
CA TYR A 374 -4.05 2.89 -21.57
C TYR A 374 -4.51 1.99 -22.71
N ARG A 375 -4.25 0.67 -22.63
CA ARG A 375 -4.75 -0.30 -23.61
C ARG A 375 -6.27 -0.28 -23.70
N TYR A 376 -6.97 -0.16 -22.56
CA TYR A 376 -8.42 0.03 -22.52
C TYR A 376 -8.88 1.28 -23.28
N ILE A 377 -8.26 2.43 -23.03
CA ILE A 377 -8.60 3.68 -23.73
C ILE A 377 -8.43 3.50 -25.24
N MET A 378 -7.30 2.96 -25.70
CA MET A 378 -7.02 2.79 -27.12
C MET A 378 -8.03 1.85 -27.82
N ALA A 379 -8.43 0.76 -27.17
CA ALA A 379 -9.43 -0.16 -27.72
C ALA A 379 -10.83 0.47 -27.81
N ARG A 380 -11.19 1.34 -26.86
CA ARG A 380 -12.48 2.05 -26.87
C ARG A 380 -12.51 3.21 -27.85
N ALA A 381 -11.45 4.00 -27.91
CA ALA A 381 -11.36 5.17 -28.79
C ALA A 381 -11.27 4.78 -30.27
N LYS A 382 -10.65 3.62 -30.58
CA LYS A 382 -10.41 3.13 -31.95
C LYS A 382 -9.76 4.17 -32.87
N ASP A 383 -8.93 5.04 -32.29
CA ASP A 383 -8.23 6.11 -32.99
C ASP A 383 -6.72 6.04 -32.68
N SER A 384 -5.93 5.62 -33.66
CA SER A 384 -4.48 5.51 -33.53
C SER A 384 -3.77 6.86 -33.39
N SER A 385 -4.42 7.98 -33.74
CA SER A 385 -3.85 9.33 -33.59
C SER A 385 -3.75 9.77 -32.13
N LEU A 386 -4.37 9.02 -31.21
CA LEU A 386 -4.29 9.22 -29.78
C LEU A 386 -3.07 8.55 -29.14
N ALA A 387 -2.31 7.75 -29.89
CA ALA A 387 -1.19 6.98 -29.34
C ALA A 387 -0.20 7.88 -28.60
N ASN A 388 0.13 7.50 -27.36
CA ASN A 388 1.08 8.21 -26.53
C ASN A 388 2.40 7.40 -26.44
N PRO A 389 3.54 7.95 -26.88
CA PRO A 389 4.79 7.18 -26.97
C PRO A 389 5.30 6.66 -25.62
N VAL A 390 5.07 7.40 -24.53
CA VAL A 390 5.48 6.98 -23.17
C VAL A 390 4.64 5.78 -22.73
N LEU A 391 3.31 5.88 -22.84
CA LEU A 391 2.43 4.79 -22.43
C LEU A 391 2.54 3.56 -23.35
N GLU A 392 2.85 3.75 -24.64
CA GLU A 392 3.15 2.64 -25.56
C GLU A 392 4.42 1.87 -25.13
N GLN A 393 5.47 2.61 -24.79
CA GLN A 393 6.72 2.03 -24.31
C GLN A 393 6.49 1.27 -23.00
N GLU A 394 5.77 1.86 -22.05
CA GLU A 394 5.44 1.22 -20.78
C GLU A 394 4.58 -0.03 -20.97
N ALA A 395 3.52 0.05 -21.77
CA ALA A 395 2.67 -1.11 -22.01
C ALA A 395 3.44 -2.28 -22.66
N THR A 396 4.41 -1.97 -23.53
CA THR A 396 5.31 -2.98 -24.11
C THR A 396 6.26 -3.55 -23.06
N TYR A 397 6.84 -2.69 -22.23
CA TYR A 397 7.75 -3.08 -21.15
C TYR A 397 7.05 -3.97 -20.12
N TYR A 398 5.89 -3.55 -19.60
CA TYR A 398 5.19 -4.29 -18.55
C TYR A 398 4.51 -5.56 -19.06
N ALA A 399 4.08 -5.64 -20.32
CA ALA A 399 3.63 -6.90 -20.90
C ALA A 399 4.70 -7.99 -20.84
N THR A 400 5.97 -7.62 -20.98
CA THR A 400 7.11 -8.56 -21.02
C THR A 400 7.74 -8.79 -19.63
N HIS A 401 7.80 -7.75 -18.79
CA HIS A 401 8.54 -7.77 -17.52
C HIS A 401 7.64 -7.95 -16.29
N ASP A 402 6.37 -7.53 -16.32
CA ASP A 402 5.47 -7.78 -15.20
C ASP A 402 4.96 -9.23 -15.25
N LYS A 403 5.18 -9.96 -14.15
CA LYS A 403 4.71 -11.33 -13.93
C LYS A 403 3.46 -11.38 -13.05
N GLY A 404 2.85 -10.22 -12.77
CA GLY A 404 1.59 -10.09 -12.04
C GLY A 404 0.39 -10.27 -12.96
N HIS A 405 -0.81 -10.11 -12.42
CA HIS A 405 -2.04 -10.24 -13.19
C HIS A 405 -2.14 -9.13 -14.25
N TYR A 406 -1.67 -7.91 -13.97
CA TYR A 406 -1.65 -6.83 -14.96
C TYR A 406 -0.77 -7.15 -16.17
N GLY A 407 0.45 -7.68 -15.99
CA GLY A 407 1.30 -8.11 -17.10
C GLY A 407 0.66 -9.21 -17.94
N ALA A 408 0.02 -10.19 -17.30
CA ALA A 408 -0.73 -11.24 -17.99
C ALA A 408 -1.95 -10.68 -18.75
N LEU A 409 -2.67 -9.71 -18.17
CA LEU A 409 -3.76 -8.99 -18.85
C LEU A 409 -3.23 -8.15 -20.02
N LEU A 410 -2.08 -7.47 -19.89
CA LEU A 410 -1.46 -6.73 -21.00
C LEU A 410 -1.14 -7.64 -22.19
N ARG A 411 -0.61 -8.84 -21.93
CA ARG A 411 -0.38 -9.86 -22.99
C ARG A 411 -1.67 -10.40 -23.57
N MET A 412 -2.72 -10.57 -22.77
CA MET A 412 -4.07 -10.89 -23.27
C MET A 412 -4.53 -9.84 -24.29
N TRP A 413 -4.32 -8.56 -23.98
CA TRP A 413 -4.67 -7.44 -24.84
C TRP A 413 -3.81 -7.35 -26.11
N GLN A 414 -2.66 -8.04 -26.15
CA GLN A 414 -1.84 -8.26 -27.35
C GLN A 414 -2.26 -9.51 -28.15
N GLY A 415 -3.23 -10.29 -27.65
CA GLY A 415 -3.79 -11.46 -28.33
C GLY A 415 -3.36 -12.82 -27.76
N GLU A 416 -2.56 -12.85 -26.69
CA GLU A 416 -2.20 -14.10 -26.02
C GLU A 416 -3.37 -14.69 -25.22
N ASP A 417 -3.46 -16.01 -25.12
CA ASP A 417 -4.42 -16.68 -24.22
C ASP A 417 -3.82 -16.85 -22.82
N THR A 418 -3.92 -15.80 -22.00
CA THR A 418 -3.40 -15.78 -20.62
C THR A 418 -4.47 -15.99 -19.55
N ILE A 419 -5.71 -16.38 -19.93
CA ILE A 419 -6.83 -16.49 -18.97
C ILE A 419 -6.49 -17.45 -17.82
N ARG A 420 -5.87 -18.60 -18.15
CA ARG A 420 -5.43 -19.57 -17.12
C ARG A 420 -4.30 -19.03 -16.25
N GLU A 421 -3.40 -18.23 -16.83
CA GLU A 421 -2.30 -17.60 -16.10
C GLU A 421 -2.84 -16.56 -15.10
N VAL A 422 -3.72 -15.66 -15.55
CA VAL A 422 -4.40 -14.67 -14.71
C VAL A 422 -5.14 -15.35 -13.56
N ALA A 423 -5.92 -16.40 -13.85
CA ALA A 423 -6.61 -17.18 -12.83
C ALA A 423 -5.65 -17.80 -11.81
N LYS A 424 -4.52 -18.36 -12.28
CA LYS A 424 -3.49 -18.94 -11.42
C LYS A 424 -2.86 -17.89 -10.51
N ILE A 425 -2.53 -16.70 -11.04
CA ILE A 425 -1.94 -15.59 -10.26
C ILE A 425 -2.90 -15.13 -9.17
N ILE A 426 -4.16 -14.88 -9.52
CA ILE A 426 -5.18 -14.39 -8.56
C ILE A 426 -5.51 -15.46 -7.51
N ALA A 427 -5.54 -16.73 -7.88
CA ALA A 427 -5.76 -17.83 -6.93
C ALA A 427 -4.67 -17.94 -5.86
N ALA A 428 -3.48 -17.36 -6.07
CA ALA A 428 -2.41 -17.31 -5.07
C ALA A 428 -2.58 -16.20 -4.03
N MET A 429 -3.39 -15.20 -4.34
CA MET A 429 -3.71 -14.11 -3.44
C MET A 429 -4.73 -14.60 -2.40
N SER A 430 -4.95 -13.80 -1.36
CA SER A 430 -5.95 -14.12 -0.34
C SER A 430 -6.65 -12.87 0.16
N GLY A 431 -7.88 -13.02 0.65
CA GLY A 431 -8.59 -11.93 1.31
C GLY A 431 -9.03 -10.84 0.34
N ALA A 432 -8.98 -9.59 0.80
CA ALA A 432 -9.36 -8.42 0.01
C ALA A 432 -8.51 -8.27 -1.26
N ASP A 433 -7.18 -8.43 -1.16
CA ASP A 433 -6.25 -8.32 -2.30
C ASP A 433 -6.61 -9.29 -3.45
N GLN A 434 -7.02 -10.52 -3.10
CA GLN A 434 -7.49 -11.47 -4.12
C GLN A 434 -8.76 -10.98 -4.80
N GLN A 435 -9.72 -10.47 -4.03
CA GLN A 435 -11.01 -10.05 -4.55
C GLN A 435 -10.91 -8.75 -5.36
N GLU A 436 -10.01 -7.83 -5.00
CA GLU A 436 -9.61 -6.69 -5.82
C GLU A 436 -9.05 -7.17 -7.17
N ALA A 437 -7.95 -7.93 -7.15
CA ALA A 437 -7.31 -8.39 -8.38
C ALA A 437 -8.27 -9.23 -9.25
N PHE A 438 -9.17 -9.99 -8.62
CA PHE A 438 -10.22 -10.72 -9.30
C PHE A 438 -11.22 -9.80 -10.01
N GLY A 439 -11.73 -8.77 -9.33
CA GLY A 439 -12.67 -7.84 -9.94
C GLY A 439 -12.04 -7.01 -11.07
N GLU A 440 -10.80 -6.56 -10.90
CA GLU A 440 -10.05 -5.91 -11.99
C GLU A 440 -9.90 -6.84 -13.20
N ALA A 441 -9.51 -8.10 -12.98
CA ALA A 441 -9.37 -9.06 -14.06
C ALA A 441 -10.68 -9.37 -14.78
N LEU A 442 -11.80 -9.40 -14.04
CA LEU A 442 -13.14 -9.52 -14.63
C LEU A 442 -13.49 -8.29 -15.47
N PHE A 443 -13.22 -7.08 -14.96
CA PHE A 443 -13.47 -5.84 -15.70
C PHE A 443 -12.64 -5.80 -17.00
N TYR A 444 -11.32 -5.93 -16.91
CA TYR A 444 -10.45 -5.85 -18.09
C TYR A 444 -10.59 -7.04 -19.03
N GLY A 445 -10.91 -8.24 -18.51
CA GLY A 445 -11.26 -9.42 -19.31
C GLY A 445 -12.57 -9.23 -20.06
N GLY A 446 -13.60 -8.70 -19.40
CA GLY A 446 -14.88 -8.35 -20.02
C GLY A 446 -14.72 -7.27 -21.08
N ALA A 447 -13.94 -6.23 -20.78
CA ALA A 447 -13.64 -5.14 -21.72
C ALA A 447 -12.88 -5.65 -22.95
N TYR A 448 -11.89 -6.53 -22.76
CA TYR A 448 -11.20 -7.18 -23.87
C TYR A 448 -12.15 -8.01 -24.74
N ALA A 449 -12.98 -8.86 -24.11
CA ALA A 449 -13.97 -9.66 -24.83
C ALA A 449 -14.90 -8.78 -25.67
N ARG A 450 -15.43 -7.69 -25.09
CA ARG A 450 -16.36 -6.80 -25.78
C ARG A 450 -15.68 -5.95 -26.85
N PHE A 451 -14.69 -5.14 -26.48
CA PHE A 451 -14.17 -4.07 -27.32
C PHE A 451 -13.07 -4.51 -28.28
N VAL A 452 -12.33 -5.58 -27.93
CA VAL A 452 -11.26 -6.11 -28.79
C VAL A 452 -11.74 -7.31 -29.59
N LYS A 453 -12.46 -8.26 -28.96
CA LYS A 453 -12.93 -9.48 -29.64
C LYS A 453 -14.32 -9.37 -30.27
N GLY A 454 -15.08 -8.30 -29.99
CA GLY A 454 -16.46 -8.16 -30.45
C GLY A 454 -17.42 -9.17 -29.80
N ASN A 455 -17.02 -9.79 -28.69
CA ASN A 455 -17.81 -10.77 -27.94
C ASN A 455 -18.56 -10.09 -26.80
N GLU A 456 -19.70 -9.48 -27.13
CA GLU A 456 -20.56 -8.80 -26.15
C GLU A 456 -21.07 -9.75 -25.06
N ALA A 457 -21.43 -10.98 -25.40
CA ALA A 457 -21.91 -11.98 -24.45
C ALA A 457 -20.83 -12.35 -23.42
N GLY A 458 -19.57 -12.42 -23.85
CA GLY A 458 -18.42 -12.60 -22.96
C GLY A 458 -18.22 -11.41 -22.01
N GLY A 459 -18.40 -10.18 -22.51
CA GLY A 459 -18.41 -8.96 -21.68
C GLY A 459 -19.47 -9.01 -20.58
N ARG A 460 -20.72 -9.34 -20.94
CA ARG A 460 -21.83 -9.49 -19.98
C ARG A 460 -21.59 -10.60 -18.96
N ALA A 461 -21.07 -11.75 -19.37
CA ALA A 461 -20.79 -12.85 -18.45
C ALA A 461 -19.73 -12.49 -17.38
N MET A 462 -18.73 -11.68 -17.76
CA MET A 462 -17.74 -11.15 -16.81
C MET A 462 -18.37 -10.11 -15.87
N LEU A 463 -19.26 -9.26 -16.38
CA LEU A 463 -20.03 -8.32 -15.55
C LEU A 463 -20.92 -9.05 -14.54
N ASP A 464 -21.62 -10.12 -14.95
CA ASP A 464 -22.42 -10.95 -14.04
C ASP A 464 -21.59 -11.56 -12.92
N SER A 465 -20.32 -11.88 -13.20
CA SER A 465 -19.38 -12.39 -12.21
C SER A 465 -18.88 -11.26 -11.29
N LEU A 466 -18.60 -10.08 -11.85
CA LEU A 466 -18.17 -8.88 -11.11
C LEU A 466 -19.25 -8.42 -10.13
N ASN A 467 -20.53 -8.47 -10.54
CA ASN A 467 -21.68 -8.12 -9.71
C ASN A 467 -21.84 -9.00 -8.46
N ARG A 468 -21.20 -10.17 -8.40
CA ARG A 468 -21.24 -11.03 -7.19
C ARG A 468 -20.30 -10.54 -6.08
N ILE A 469 -19.32 -9.72 -6.42
CA ILE A 469 -18.35 -9.13 -5.49
C ILE A 469 -18.45 -7.60 -5.41
N ALA A 470 -19.23 -6.97 -6.29
CA ALA A 470 -19.60 -5.56 -6.21
C ALA A 470 -20.59 -5.28 -5.07
N PRO A 471 -20.71 -4.03 -4.60
CA PRO A 471 -19.96 -2.83 -4.99
C PRO A 471 -18.66 -2.65 -4.20
N TYR A 472 -18.13 -3.71 -3.60
CA TYR A 472 -17.14 -3.65 -2.52
C TYR A 472 -15.69 -3.35 -2.96
N GLY A 473 -15.44 -2.82 -4.15
CA GLY A 473 -14.09 -2.67 -4.70
C GLY A 473 -13.85 -1.31 -5.36
N SER A 474 -12.84 -1.23 -6.21
CA SER A 474 -12.43 0.03 -6.85
C SER A 474 -13.37 0.50 -7.98
N ILE A 475 -12.97 1.61 -8.62
CA ILE A 475 -13.73 2.35 -9.63
C ILE A 475 -14.21 1.48 -10.81
N GLU A 476 -13.48 0.41 -11.14
CA GLU A 476 -13.76 -0.53 -12.22
C GLU A 476 -15.07 -1.31 -12.04
N TRP A 477 -15.57 -1.48 -10.81
CA TRP A 477 -16.79 -2.24 -10.53
C TRP A 477 -18.00 -1.45 -10.96
N ILE A 478 -18.04 -0.20 -10.55
CA ILE A 478 -19.11 0.75 -10.89
C ILE A 478 -19.02 1.11 -12.37
N TYR A 479 -17.81 1.33 -12.88
CA TYR A 479 -17.62 1.64 -14.29
C TYR A 479 -17.95 0.44 -15.19
N GLY A 480 -17.66 -0.79 -14.75
CA GLY A 480 -18.00 -2.03 -15.46
C GLY A 480 -19.49 -2.14 -15.79
N GLY A 481 -20.36 -1.83 -14.83
CA GLY A 481 -21.82 -1.82 -15.05
C GLY A 481 -22.28 -0.84 -16.14
N ARG A 482 -21.51 0.22 -16.39
CA ARG A 482 -21.82 1.25 -17.40
C ARG A 482 -21.37 0.85 -18.80
N VAL A 483 -20.29 0.06 -18.91
CA VAL A 483 -19.62 -0.18 -20.21
C VAL A 483 -19.65 -1.64 -20.68
N LEU A 484 -19.90 -2.60 -19.80
CA LEU A 484 -19.89 -4.03 -20.14
C LEU A 484 -21.29 -4.62 -20.40
N ASN A 485 -22.36 -3.91 -20.04
CA ASN A 485 -23.75 -4.33 -20.25
C ASN A 485 -24.14 -4.42 -21.74
#